data_AF-A0A7C5N5J3-F1
#
_entry.id   AF-A0A7C5N5J3-F1
#
_cell.length_a   1.000
_cell.length_b   1.000
_cell.length_c   1.000
_cell.angle_alpha   90.00
_cell.angle_beta   90.00
_cell.angle_gamma   90.00
#
_symmetry.space_group_name_H-M   'P 1'
#
loop_
_entity.id
_entity.type
_entity.pdbx_description
1 polymer ?
#
loop_
_entity_poly.entity_id
_entity_poly.type
_entity_poly.pdbx_seq_one_letter_code
_entity_poly.pdbx_strand_id
1 'polypeptide(L)'
;MNELIFLINKVLISGTVLGSIYALGAVGITLIFGILRFAHFAHGDMMTMGAFITFVLAGIAAGLGVVAPVPLAIVVLPLAMAVAAMMALGIDKGFYAPLRARGAKP
;
A
#
# COMPACT_ATOMS: atom_id res chain seq x y z
N MET A 1 -32.89 15.67 2.22
CA MET A 1 -31.73 15.48 1.30
C MET A 1 -30.38 15.48 2.02
N ASN A 2 -30.13 16.36 2.99
CA ASN A 2 -28.84 16.41 3.70
C ASN A 2 -28.46 15.11 4.44
N GLU A 3 -29.43 14.45 5.08
CA GLU A 3 -29.19 13.16 5.78
C GLU A 3 -28.69 12.05 4.85
N LEU A 4 -29.26 11.96 3.65
CA LEU A 4 -28.86 10.95 2.66
C LEU A 4 -27.43 11.22 2.15
N ILE A 5 -27.12 12.49 1.86
CA ILE A 5 -25.78 12.91 1.42
C ILE A 5 -24.74 12.64 2.52
N PHE A 6 -25.10 12.88 3.78
CA PHE A 6 -24.25 12.57 4.93
C PHE A 6 -23.98 11.07 5.04
N LEU A 7 -25.04 10.24 5.03
CA LEU A 7 -24.93 8.79 5.11
C LEU A 7 -24.01 8.24 4.02
N ILE A 8 -24.21 8.67 2.77
CA ILE A 8 -23.39 8.19 1.66
C ILE A 8 -21.94 8.62 1.81
N ASN A 9 -21.67 9.93 1.99
CA ASN A 9 -20.30 10.44 1.95
C ASN A 9 -19.47 10.11 3.19
N LYS A 10 -20.09 10.17 4.38
CA LYS A 10 -19.37 10.05 5.65
C LYS A 10 -19.45 8.66 6.26
N VAL A 11 -20.53 7.92 6.03
CA VAL A 11 -20.71 6.59 6.62
C VAL A 11 -20.33 5.51 5.62
N LEU A 12 -21.03 5.43 4.48
CA LEU A 12 -20.83 4.36 3.52
C LEU A 12 -19.45 4.45 2.84
N ILE A 13 -19.12 5.58 2.21
CA ILE A 13 -17.84 5.71 1.50
C ILE A 13 -16.66 5.57 2.48
N SER A 14 -16.68 6.32 3.59
CA SER A 14 -15.60 6.25 4.58
C SER A 14 -15.48 4.86 5.22
N GLY A 15 -16.62 4.23 5.53
CA GLY A 15 -16.66 2.88 6.10
C GLY A 15 -16.11 1.83 5.14
N THR A 16 -16.48 1.90 3.85
CA THR A 16 -15.94 1.00 2.82
C THR A 16 -14.46 1.21 2.60
N VAL A 17 -13.97 2.46 2.60
CA VAL A 17 -12.53 2.76 2.49
C VAL A 17 -11.77 2.13 3.66
N LEU A 18 -12.21 2.38 4.90
CA LEU A 18 -11.57 1.85 6.10
C LEU A 18 -11.64 0.31 6.15
N GLY A 19 -12.79 -0.26 5.81
CA GLY A 19 -12.99 -1.70 5.69
C GLY A 19 -12.08 -2.34 4.63
N SER A 20 -11.88 -1.66 3.50
CA SER A 20 -10.98 -2.13 2.44
C SER A 20 -9.51 -2.13 2.89
N ILE A 21 -9.10 -1.11 3.66
CA ILE A 21 -7.75 -1.05 4.25
C ILE A 21 -7.52 -2.27 5.17
N TYR A 22 -8.47 -2.55 6.07
CA TYR A 22 -8.38 -3.71 6.96
C TYR A 22 -8.45 -5.04 6.23
N ALA A 23 -9.35 -5.18 5.25
CA ALA A 23 -9.49 -6.38 4.44
C ALA A 23 -8.22 -6.66 3.63
N LEU A 24 -7.63 -5.64 3.01
CA LEU A 24 -6.39 -5.76 2.25
C LEU A 24 -5.22 -6.18 3.16
N GLY A 25 -5.09 -5.56 4.33
CA GLY A 25 -4.09 -5.95 5.32
C GLY A 25 -4.25 -7.39 5.79
N ALA A 26 -5.48 -7.82 6.08
CA ALA A 26 -5.78 -9.20 6.48
C ALA A 26 -5.44 -10.20 5.36
N VAL A 27 -5.84 -9.93 4.13
CA VAL A 27 -5.55 -10.78 2.95
C VAL A 27 -4.04 -10.85 2.68
N GLY A 28 -3.32 -9.74 2.78
CA GLY A 28 -1.87 -9.71 2.57
C GLY A 28 -1.13 -10.55 3.61
N ILE A 29 -1.51 -10.44 4.88
CA ILE A 29 -0.93 -11.24 5.96
C ILE A 29 -1.23 -12.73 5.76
N THR A 30 -2.47 -13.12 5.45
CA THR A 30 -2.82 -14.54 5.23
C THR A 30 -2.07 -15.15 4.04
N LEU A 31 -1.88 -14.40 2.95
CA LEU A 31 -1.10 -14.85 1.80
C LEU A 31 0.38 -15.07 2.16
N ILE A 32 0.99 -14.14 2.90
CA ILE A 32 2.40 -14.26 3.30
C ILE A 32 2.58 -15.47 4.22
N PHE A 33 1.73 -15.62 5.24
CA PHE A 33 1.78 -16.78 6.13
C PHE A 33 1.52 -18.09 5.37
N GLY A 34 0.61 -18.10 4.40
CA GLY A 34 0.31 -19.28 3.59
C GLY A 34 1.52 -19.80 2.80
N ILE A 35 2.37 -18.88 2.31
CA ILE A 35 3.57 -19.21 1.54
C ILE A 35 4.76 -19.48 2.46
N LEU A 36 5.06 -18.55 3.36
CA LEU A 36 6.31 -18.53 4.13
C LEU A 36 6.21 -19.27 5.46
N ARG A 37 5.00 -19.54 5.96
CA ARG A 37 4.73 -20.18 7.27
C ARG A 37 5.34 -19.46 8.48
N PHE A 38 5.77 -18.21 8.34
CA PHE A 38 6.26 -17.36 9.44
C PHE A 38 5.56 -15.99 9.45
N ALA A 39 5.57 -15.34 10.61
CA ALA A 39 4.93 -14.05 10.82
C ALA A 39 5.72 -12.89 10.23
N HIS A 40 5.16 -12.26 9.20
CA HIS A 40 5.73 -11.08 8.58
C HIS A 40 5.12 -9.80 9.18
N PHE A 41 5.65 -9.39 10.34
CA PHE A 41 5.16 -8.20 11.07
C PHE A 41 5.33 -6.88 10.30
N ALA A 42 6.26 -6.82 9.34
CA ALA A 42 6.51 -5.63 8.53
C ALA A 42 5.47 -5.40 7.41
N HIS A 43 4.42 -6.23 7.29
CA HIS A 43 3.43 -6.04 6.20
C HIS A 43 2.68 -4.71 6.32
N GLY A 44 2.33 -4.30 7.55
CA GLY A 44 1.70 -3.00 7.81
C GLY A 44 2.59 -1.83 7.42
N ASP A 45 3.90 -1.94 7.67
CA ASP A 45 4.87 -0.92 7.27
C ASP A 45 4.99 -0.82 5.74
N MET A 46 5.00 -1.96 5.05
CA MET A 46 5.03 -2.01 3.58
C MET A 46 3.76 -1.40 2.96
N MET A 47 2.59 -1.66 3.55
CA MET A 47 1.33 -1.06 3.12
C MET A 47 1.33 0.47 3.32
N THR A 48 1.79 0.93 4.48
CA THR A 48 1.93 2.36 4.79
C THR A 48 2.92 3.03 3.85
N MET A 49 4.05 2.39 3.57
CA MET A 49 5.05 2.88 2.64
C MET A 49 4.47 3.08 1.24
N GLY A 50 3.70 2.13 0.71
CA GLY A 50 3.00 2.26 -0.57
C GLY A 50 2.06 3.49 -0.62
N ALA A 51 1.30 3.70 0.46
CA ALA A 51 0.41 4.86 0.58
C ALA A 51 1.20 6.19 0.60
N PHE A 52 2.30 6.24 1.36
CA PHE A 52 3.16 7.43 1.45
C PHE A 52 3.87 7.75 0.13
N ILE A 53 4.36 6.75 -0.60
CA ILE A 53 4.93 6.95 -1.94
C ILE A 53 3.89 7.61 -2.85
N THR A 54 2.66 7.08 -2.86
CA THR A 54 1.56 7.63 -3.66
C THR A 54 1.26 9.08 -3.25
N PHE A 55 1.21 9.36 -1.95
CA PHE A 55 0.98 10.71 -1.41
C PHE A 55 2.07 11.69 -1.86
N VAL A 56 3.34 11.32 -1.72
CA VAL A 56 4.47 12.18 -2.12
C VAL A 56 4.48 12.41 -3.63
N LEU A 57 4.30 11.36 -4.44
CA LEU A 57 4.26 11.49 -5.90
C LEU A 57 3.09 12.36 -6.37
N ALA A 58 1.92 12.23 -5.75
CA ALA A 58 0.77 13.07 -6.04
C ALA A 58 1.04 14.55 -5.66
N GLY A 59 1.71 14.79 -4.53
CA GLY A 59 2.13 16.13 -4.10
C GLY A 59 3.15 16.76 -5.06
N ILE A 60 4.12 15.98 -5.53
CA ILE A 60 5.09 16.43 -6.54
C ILE A 60 4.37 16.76 -7.85
N ALA A 61 3.48 15.88 -8.33
CA ALA A 61 2.71 16.13 -9.55
C ALA A 61 1.86 17.40 -9.44
N ALA A 62 1.22 17.63 -8.30
CA ALA A 62 0.47 18.86 -8.03
C ALA A 62 1.38 20.09 -8.02
N GLY A 63 2.56 20.02 -7.39
CA GLY A 63 3.53 21.11 -7.36
C GLY A 63 4.14 21.45 -8.72
N LEU A 64 4.17 20.48 -9.64
CA LEU A 64 4.56 20.67 -11.04
C LEU A 64 3.42 21.19 -11.93
N GLY A 65 2.23 21.42 -11.38
CA GLY A 65 1.07 21.91 -12.12
C GLY A 65 0.38 20.86 -12.98
N VAL A 66 0.59 19.56 -12.70
CA VAL A 66 -0.12 18.49 -13.41
C VAL A 66 -1.60 18.54 -13.03
N VAL A 67 -2.46 18.68 -14.04
CA VAL A 67 -3.91 18.66 -13.87
C VAL A 67 -4.47 17.44 -14.60
N ALA A 68 -5.33 16.69 -13.92
CA ALA A 68 -6.01 15.53 -14.48
C ALA A 68 -7.51 15.59 -14.13
N PRO A 69 -8.40 15.00 -14.95
CA PRO A 69 -9.84 14.93 -14.66
C PRO A 69 -10.16 13.98 -13.49
N VAL A 70 -9.16 13.25 -12.98
CA VAL A 70 -9.25 12.30 -11.87
C VAL A 70 -8.26 12.70 -10.78
N PRO A 71 -8.46 12.25 -9.52
CA PRO A 71 -7.51 12.49 -8.44
C PRO A 71 -6.09 12.10 -8.85
N LEU A 72 -5.12 12.99 -8.61
CA LEU A 72 -3.72 12.76 -8.99
C LEU A 72 -3.14 11.49 -8.38
N ALA A 73 -3.62 11.08 -7.20
CA ALA A 73 -3.27 9.81 -6.57
C ALA A 73 -3.51 8.60 -7.48
N ILE A 74 -4.56 8.63 -8.32
CA ILE A 74 -4.86 7.56 -9.29
C ILE A 74 -3.90 7.61 -10.46
N VAL A 75 -3.56 8.81 -10.93
CA VAL A 75 -2.65 9.01 -12.08
C VAL A 75 -1.25 8.51 -11.75
N VAL A 76 -0.74 8.80 -10.55
CA VAL A 76 0.61 8.40 -10.12
C VAL A 76 0.67 6.96 -9.60
N LEU A 77 -0.48 6.30 -9.43
CA LEU A 77 -0.59 4.98 -8.83
C LEU A 77 0.28 3.90 -9.51
N PRO A 78 0.35 3.80 -10.85
CA PRO A 78 1.21 2.83 -11.51
C PRO A 78 2.70 3.04 -11.19
N LEU A 79 3.14 4.30 -11.14
CA LEU A 79 4.51 4.65 -10.76
C LEU A 79 4.76 4.32 -9.28
N ALA A 80 3.82 4.64 -8.39
CA ALA A 80 3.92 4.32 -6.97
C ALA A 80 4.02 2.80 -6.74
N MET A 81 3.23 2.00 -7.47
CA MET A 81 3.30 0.53 -7.43
C MET A 81 4.66 0.02 -7.89
N ALA A 82 5.22 0.57 -8.97
CA ALA A 82 6.55 0.20 -9.45
C ALA A 82 7.63 0.51 -8.40
N VAL A 83 7.58 1.68 -7.78
CA VAL A 83 8.52 2.09 -6.72
C VAL A 83 8.38 1.20 -5.49
N ALA A 84 7.16 0.90 -5.05
CA ALA A 84 6.91 -0.01 -3.93
C ALA A 84 7.43 -1.43 -4.22
N ALA A 85 7.22 -1.94 -5.44
CA ALA A 85 7.72 -3.24 -5.87
C ALA A 85 9.26 -3.27 -5.89
N MET A 86 9.91 -2.21 -6.40
CA MET A 86 11.37 -2.10 -6.37
C MET A 86 11.92 -2.10 -4.95
N MET A 87 11.26 -1.42 -4.01
CA MET A 87 11.65 -1.45 -2.61
C MET A 87 11.47 -2.83 -1.99
N ALA A 88 10.36 -3.52 -2.25
CA ALA A 88 10.14 -4.88 -1.77
C ALA A 88 11.24 -5.85 -2.28
N LEU A 89 11.58 -5.77 -3.56
CA LEU A 89 12.68 -6.55 -4.15
C LEU A 89 14.04 -6.14 -3.58
N GLY A 90 14.23 -4.85 -3.28
CA GLY A 90 15.45 -4.35 -2.64
C GLY A 90 15.65 -4.92 -1.23
N ILE A 91 14.57 -5.01 -0.44
CA ILE A 91 14.61 -5.64 0.89
C ILE A 91 14.92 -7.14 0.77
N ASP A 92 14.25 -7.84 -0.16
CA ASP A 92 14.52 -9.27 -0.41
C ASP A 92 15.98 -9.50 -0.80
N LYS A 93 16.50 -8.78 -1.79
CA LYS A 93 17.88 -8.96 -2.25
C LYS A 93 18.92 -8.45 -1.25
N GLY A 94 18.63 -7.38 -0.53
CA GLY A 94 19.57 -6.73 0.38
C GLY A 94 19.71 -7.44 1.72
N PHE A 95 18.61 -7.96 2.26
CA PHE A 95 18.58 -8.54 3.60
C PHE A 95 18.25 -10.03 3.57
N TYR A 96 17.13 -10.42 2.96
CA TYR A 96 16.64 -11.80 3.06
C TYR A 96 17.47 -12.81 2.25
N ALA A 97 17.90 -12.46 1.04
CA ALA A 97 18.68 -13.35 0.18
C ALA A 97 20.07 -13.70 0.79
N PRO A 98 20.85 -12.74 1.34
CA PRO A 98 22.09 -13.05 2.05
C PRO A 98 21.87 -13.90 3.30
N LEU A 99 20.80 -13.64 4.07
CA LEU A 99 20.47 -14.44 5.26
C LEU A 99 20.12 -15.88 4.90
N ARG A 100 19.33 -16.07 3.83
CA ARG A 100 18.98 -17.40 3.31
C ARG A 100 20.21 -18.15 2.81
N ALA A 101 21.13 -17.47 2.14
CA ALA A 101 22.38 -18.07 1.66
C ALA A 101 23.30 -18.53 2.82
N ARG A 102 23.22 -17.87 3.98
CA ARG A 102 23.97 -18.24 5.20
C ARG A 102 23.31 -19.35 6.03
N GLY A 103 22.21 -19.93 5.54
CA GLY A 103 21.53 -21.03 6.23
C GLY A 103 20.80 -20.61 7.51
N ALA A 104 20.45 -19.32 7.64
CA ALA A 104 19.60 -18.87 8.72
C ALA A 104 18.27 -19.63 8.63
N LYS A 105 17.96 -20.41 9.67
CA LYS A 105 16.66 -21.10 9.76
C LYS A 105 15.57 -20.04 9.98
N PRO A 106 14.40 -20.20 9.32
CA PRO A 106 13.28 -19.28 9.48
C PRO A 106 12.80 -19.19 10.93
#